data_AF-A0A452YHG7-F1
#
_entry.id   AF-A0A452YHG7-F1
#
_cell.length_a   1.000
_cell.length_b   1.000
_cell.length_c   1.000
_cell.angle_alpha   90.00
_cell.angle_beta   90.00
_cell.angle_gamma   90.00
#
_symmetry.space_group_name_H-M   'P 1'
#
loop_
_entity.id
_entity.type
_entity.pdbx_description
1 polymer ?
#
loop_
_entity_poly.entity_id
_entity_poly.type
_entity_poly.pdbx_seq_one_letter_code
_entity_poly.pdbx_strand_id
1 'polypeptide(L)'
;AVSALLSPSLPTSPPPPPLPPSPSPTSSGVGQQAAMASPARIDVDKLSVEQLKALKEQTDLEVNLLQDSLSKIRTAATRLENATAALHELSLRPQGKKLLVPLTASLYVPGTLDDSEKVLVDVGTGYYIEVSCTSLGL
;
A
#
# COMPACT_ATOMS: atom_id res chain seq x y z
N ALA A 1 54.54 20.64 -16.22
CA ALA A 1 53.42 21.22 -16.99
C ALA A 1 52.28 20.21 -16.91
N VAL A 2 51.36 20.26 -15.93
CA VAL A 2 50.23 21.19 -15.76
C VAL A 2 49.31 21.24 -16.99
N SER A 3 48.22 20.46 -16.93
CA SER A 3 46.92 20.63 -17.59
C SER A 3 45.97 19.64 -16.88
N ALA A 4 45.30 19.97 -15.77
CA ALA A 4 44.14 20.85 -15.61
C ALA A 4 42.91 20.43 -16.45
N LEU A 5 41.96 19.78 -15.75
CA LEU A 5 40.51 20.04 -15.73
C LEU A 5 39.68 19.85 -17.01
N LEU A 6 38.68 18.94 -16.95
CA LEU A 6 37.26 19.32 -17.01
C LEU A 6 36.36 18.13 -16.65
N SER A 7 35.81 18.13 -15.43
CA SER A 7 34.69 17.26 -15.07
C SER A 7 33.40 17.83 -15.66
N PRO A 8 32.51 17.03 -16.29
CA PRO A 8 31.22 17.52 -16.76
C PRO A 8 30.26 17.70 -15.57
N SER A 9 29.91 18.95 -15.28
CA SER A 9 28.88 19.31 -14.31
C SER A 9 27.48 18.94 -14.83
N LEU A 10 26.74 18.15 -14.06
CA LEU A 10 25.32 17.89 -14.29
C LEU A 10 24.51 19.21 -14.18
N PRO A 11 23.45 19.40 -14.99
CA PRO A 11 22.58 20.56 -14.86
C PRO A 11 21.86 20.53 -13.51
N THR A 12 22.10 21.54 -12.67
CA THR A 12 21.36 21.79 -11.44
C THR A 12 19.93 22.20 -11.77
N SER A 13 18.96 21.38 -11.37
CA SER A 13 17.53 21.72 -11.44
C SER A 13 17.25 23.04 -10.72
N PRO A 14 16.35 23.89 -11.26
CA PRO A 14 15.96 25.12 -10.59
C PRO A 14 15.28 24.81 -9.24
N PRO A 15 15.45 25.66 -8.23
CA PRO A 15 14.78 25.49 -6.94
C PRO A 15 13.26 25.58 -7.10
N PRO A 16 12.48 24.80 -6.32
CA PRO A 16 11.03 24.86 -6.38
C PRO A 16 10.52 26.25 -5.95
N PRO A 17 9.38 26.71 -6.50
CA PRO A 17 8.77 27.97 -6.10
C PRO A 17 8.37 27.94 -4.62
N PRO A 18 8.36 29.09 -3.94
CA PRO A 18 7.93 29.17 -2.55
C PRO A 18 6.46 28.77 -2.43
N LEU A 19 6.16 27.93 -1.44
CA LEU A 19 4.79 27.53 -1.11
C LEU A 19 3.96 28.75 -0.69
N PRO A 20 2.65 28.80 -1.04
CA PRO A 20 1.78 29.85 -0.55
C PRO A 20 1.68 29.79 0.99
N PRO A 21 1.51 30.93 1.67
CA PRO A 21 1.37 30.96 3.11
C PRO A 21 0.13 30.18 3.55
N SER A 22 0.30 29.30 4.53
CA SER A 22 -0.81 28.59 5.18
C SER A 22 -1.76 29.60 5.85
N PRO A 23 -3.08 29.42 5.76
CA PRO A 23 -4.02 30.33 6.41
C PRO A 23 -3.94 30.17 7.93
N SER A 24 -3.51 31.23 8.62
CA SER A 24 -3.65 31.35 10.07
C SER A 24 -5.14 31.45 10.44
N PRO A 25 -5.58 30.84 11.56
CA PRO A 25 -6.97 30.95 11.99
C PRO A 25 -7.23 32.35 12.57
N THR A 26 -7.76 33.26 11.74
CA THR A 26 -8.25 34.54 12.24
C THR A 26 -9.62 34.32 12.89
N SER A 27 -9.64 34.35 14.22
CA SER A 27 -10.86 34.39 15.02
C SER A 27 -11.62 35.69 14.74
N SER A 28 -12.80 35.62 14.12
CA SER A 28 -14.01 36.39 14.46
C SER A 28 -15.06 36.31 13.34
N GLY A 29 -16.23 35.75 13.66
CA GLY A 29 -17.50 36.22 13.12
C GLY A 29 -18.09 35.52 11.88
N VAL A 30 -19.12 34.71 12.15
CA VAL A 30 -20.30 34.43 11.29
C VAL A 30 -20.15 33.41 10.14
N GLY A 31 -20.40 32.14 10.49
CA GLY A 31 -21.47 31.36 9.88
C GLY A 31 -21.40 31.01 8.39
N GLN A 32 -20.61 29.99 8.04
CA GLN A 32 -21.05 28.96 7.10
C GLN A 32 -20.41 27.62 7.48
N GLN A 33 -21.20 26.87 8.24
CA GLN A 33 -20.88 25.56 8.77
C GLN A 33 -20.92 24.57 7.60
N ALA A 34 -19.76 24.01 7.25
CA ALA A 34 -19.69 22.72 6.58
C ALA A 34 -20.22 21.67 7.58
N ALA A 35 -21.55 21.53 7.62
CA ALA A 35 -22.20 20.44 8.32
C ALA A 35 -21.84 19.15 7.58
N MET A 36 -20.77 18.49 8.01
CA MET A 36 -20.66 17.05 7.83
C MET A 36 -21.95 16.46 8.38
N ALA A 37 -22.76 15.89 7.50
CA ALA A 37 -23.96 15.17 7.87
C ALA A 37 -23.56 14.07 8.85
N SER A 38 -23.84 14.31 10.13
CA SER A 38 -23.89 13.23 11.12
C SER A 38 -24.96 12.26 10.61
N PRO A 39 -24.75 10.92 10.64
CA PRO A 39 -25.80 9.99 10.28
C PRO A 39 -26.97 10.28 11.22
N ALA A 40 -28.02 10.89 10.66
CA ALA A 40 -29.23 11.19 11.39
C ALA A 40 -29.67 9.85 11.99
N ARG A 41 -29.77 9.79 13.32
CA ARG A 41 -30.30 8.59 13.98
C ARG A 41 -31.69 8.38 13.41
N ILE A 42 -31.83 7.33 12.62
CA ILE A 42 -33.06 7.01 11.94
C ILE A 42 -33.99 6.43 13.01
N ASP A 43 -35.04 7.15 13.37
CA ASP A 43 -36.09 6.65 14.27
C ASP A 43 -36.91 5.59 13.53
N VAL A 44 -36.50 4.33 13.66
CA VAL A 44 -37.04 3.16 12.95
C VAL A 44 -38.56 3.00 13.19
N ASP A 45 -39.07 3.38 14.37
CA ASP A 45 -40.49 3.34 14.74
C ASP A 45 -41.39 4.34 13.98
N LYS A 46 -40.82 5.35 13.31
CA LYS A 46 -41.57 6.37 12.56
C LYS A 46 -41.62 6.13 11.05
N LEU A 47 -40.96 5.07 10.56
CA LEU A 47 -40.84 4.78 9.13
C LEU A 47 -42.04 3.97 8.61
N SER A 48 -42.45 4.23 7.36
CA SER A 48 -43.42 3.38 6.67
C SER A 48 -42.81 2.02 6.33
N VAL A 49 -43.65 1.01 6.09
CA VAL A 49 -43.22 -0.35 5.74
C VAL A 49 -42.34 -0.36 4.49
N GLU A 50 -42.63 0.50 3.50
CA GLU A 50 -41.82 0.66 2.29
C GLU A 50 -40.43 1.25 2.60
N GLN A 51 -40.32 2.22 3.50
CA GLN A 51 -39.05 2.82 3.90
C GLN A 51 -38.18 1.83 4.69
N LEU A 52 -38.80 1.02 5.55
CA LEU A 52 -38.12 -0.06 6.28
C LEU A 52 -37.58 -1.13 5.33
N LYS A 53 -38.33 -1.48 4.28
CA LYS A 53 -37.87 -2.42 3.25
C LYS A 53 -36.67 -1.88 2.48
N ALA A 54 -36.69 -0.61 2.08
CA ALA A 54 -35.57 0.03 1.41
C ALA A 54 -34.32 0.08 2.30
N LEU A 55 -34.48 0.41 3.59
CA LEU A 55 -33.38 0.43 4.56
C LEU A 55 -32.78 -0.95 4.80
N LYS A 56 -33.63 -1.99 4.85
CA LYS A 56 -33.19 -3.39 4.91
C LYS A 56 -32.32 -3.74 3.70
N GLU A 57 -32.81 -3.48 2.48
CA GLU A 57 -32.07 -3.79 1.26
C GLU A 57 -30.71 -3.05 1.21
N GLN A 58 -30.67 -1.79 1.65
CA GLN A 58 -29.41 -1.06 1.80
C GLN A 58 -28.47 -1.72 2.82
N THR A 59 -28.99 -2.08 3.98
CA THR A 59 -28.18 -2.73 5.03
C THR A 59 -27.64 -4.08 4.57
N ASP A 60 -28.44 -4.87 3.85
CA ASP A 60 -28.02 -6.15 3.26
C ASP A 60 -26.87 -5.93 2.26
N LEU A 61 -26.92 -4.88 1.43
CA LEU A 61 -25.83 -4.53 0.52
C LEU A 61 -24.55 -4.13 1.26
N GLU A 62 -24.67 -3.30 2.30
CA GLU A 62 -23.54 -2.87 3.12
C GLU A 62 -22.89 -4.07 3.84
N VAL A 63 -23.69 -4.98 4.39
CA VAL A 63 -23.19 -6.20 5.03
C VAL A 63 -22.43 -7.07 4.04
N ASN A 64 -22.95 -7.28 2.82
CA ASN A 64 -22.25 -8.05 1.79
C ASN A 64 -20.91 -7.40 1.41
N LEU A 65 -20.88 -6.08 1.20
CA LEU A 65 -19.65 -5.35 0.91
C LEU A 65 -18.61 -5.48 2.03
N LEU A 66 -19.04 -5.40 3.29
CA LEU A 66 -18.17 -5.54 4.45
C LEU A 66 -17.61 -6.96 4.57
N GLN A 67 -18.42 -7.98 4.29
CA GLN A 67 -17.98 -9.38 4.28
C GLN A 67 -16.93 -9.63 3.19
N ASP A 68 -17.16 -9.13 1.98
CA ASP A 68 -16.19 -9.22 0.88
C ASP A 68 -14.87 -8.51 1.22
N SER A 69 -14.96 -7.31 1.81
CA SER A 69 -13.78 -6.53 2.22
C SER A 69 -12.98 -7.26 3.29
N LEU A 70 -13.66 -7.85 4.28
CA LEU A 70 -13.03 -8.64 5.32
C LEU A 70 -12.32 -9.88 4.73
N SER A 71 -12.95 -10.58 3.79
CA SER A 71 -12.35 -11.73 3.11
C SER A 71 -11.08 -11.35 2.35
N LYS A 72 -11.10 -10.22 1.62
CA LYS A 72 -9.93 -9.68 0.91
C LYS A 72 -8.80 -9.34 1.88
N ILE A 73 -9.10 -8.66 2.99
CA ILE A 73 -8.10 -8.30 4.01
C ILE A 73 -7.48 -9.55 4.62
N ARG A 74 -8.30 -10.56 4.98
CA ARG A 74 -7.78 -11.83 5.52
C ARG A 74 -6.86 -12.53 4.53
N THR A 75 -7.26 -12.61 3.26
CA THR A 75 -6.44 -13.19 2.19
C THR A 75 -5.11 -12.45 2.03
N ALA A 76 -5.14 -11.11 2.07
CA ALA A 76 -3.93 -10.29 2.00
C ALA A 76 -3.01 -10.51 3.21
N ALA A 77 -3.56 -10.59 4.42
CA ALA A 77 -2.80 -10.88 5.64
C ALA A 77 -2.11 -12.26 5.56
N THR A 78 -2.82 -13.30 5.12
CA THR A 78 -2.21 -14.63 4.93
C THR A 78 -1.11 -14.62 3.87
N ARG A 79 -1.28 -13.87 2.78
CA ARG A 79 -0.22 -13.72 1.76
C ARG A 79 1.02 -13.03 2.32
N LEU A 80 0.83 -12.00 3.16
CA LEU A 80 1.92 -11.30 3.83
C LEU A 80 2.67 -12.24 4.78
N GLU A 81 1.95 -13.00 5.60
CA GLU A 81 2.55 -13.97 6.52
C GLU A 81 3.36 -15.05 5.78
N ASN A 82 2.81 -15.60 4.69
CA ASN A 82 3.51 -16.53 3.82
C ASN A 82 4.76 -15.91 3.19
N ALA A 83 4.70 -14.64 2.76
CA ALA A 83 5.85 -13.93 2.23
C ALA A 83 6.94 -13.75 3.30
N THR A 84 6.57 -13.34 4.52
CA THR A 84 7.50 -13.22 5.65
C THR A 84 8.17 -14.56 5.98
N ALA A 85 7.41 -15.66 6.02
CA ALA A 85 7.97 -16.99 6.24
C ALA A 85 8.95 -17.41 5.12
N ALA A 86 8.58 -17.16 3.85
CA ALA A 86 9.45 -17.45 2.72
C ALA A 86 10.74 -16.61 2.73
N LEU A 87 10.67 -15.34 3.14
CA LEU A 87 11.84 -14.46 3.29
C LEU A 87 12.76 -14.97 4.40
N HIS A 88 12.22 -15.40 5.54
CA HIS A 88 13.00 -15.99 6.62
C HIS A 88 13.70 -17.29 6.17
N GLU A 89 12.99 -18.18 5.45
CA GLU A 89 13.61 -19.36 4.85
C GLU A 89 14.70 -19.03 3.83
N LEU A 90 14.52 -17.95 3.07
CA LEU A 90 15.50 -17.49 2.08
C LEU A 90 16.77 -16.97 2.76
N SER A 91 16.63 -16.18 3.84
CA SER A 91 17.74 -15.64 4.62
C SER A 91 18.60 -16.75 5.25
N LEU A 92 17.99 -17.86 5.67
CA LEU A 92 18.71 -19.03 6.20
C LEU A 92 19.42 -19.87 5.13
N ARG A 93 19.16 -19.63 3.83
CA ARG A 93 19.82 -20.37 2.76
C ARG A 93 21.13 -19.68 2.36
N PRO A 94 22.27 -20.39 2.38
CA PRO A 94 23.52 -19.85 1.87
C PRO A 94 23.44 -19.57 0.37
N GLN A 95 24.15 -18.53 -0.03
CA GLN A 95 24.37 -18.11 -1.42
C GLN A 95 24.89 -19.28 -2.26
N GLY A 96 24.50 -19.33 -3.54
CA GLY A 96 24.94 -20.36 -4.47
C GLY A 96 24.18 -21.69 -4.40
N LYS A 97 23.13 -21.80 -3.57
CA LYS A 97 22.27 -23.00 -3.56
C LYS A 97 21.41 -23.09 -4.82
N LYS A 98 21.28 -24.30 -5.35
CA LYS A 98 20.36 -24.61 -6.44
C LYS A 98 18.91 -24.54 -5.95
N LEU A 99 18.06 -23.84 -6.69
CA LEU A 99 16.63 -23.76 -6.46
C LEU A 99 15.87 -24.00 -7.77
N LEU A 100 14.59 -24.34 -7.66
CA LEU A 100 13.73 -24.52 -8.82
C LEU A 100 12.84 -23.28 -8.97
N VAL A 101 12.97 -22.58 -10.09
CA VAL A 101 12.16 -21.41 -10.42
C VAL A 101 10.96 -21.88 -11.25
N PRO A 102 9.72 -21.61 -10.81
CA PRO A 102 8.54 -21.91 -11.62
C PRO A 102 8.50 -20.99 -12.85
N LEU A 103 8.48 -21.56 -14.05
CA LEU A 103 8.16 -20.84 -15.29
C LEU A 103 6.66 -20.80 -15.55
N THR A 104 5.96 -21.88 -15.21
CA THR A 104 4.50 -22.01 -15.30
C THR A 104 3.99 -22.86 -14.15
N ALA A 105 2.66 -23.07 -14.06
CA ALA A 105 2.06 -23.92 -13.04
C ALA A 105 2.52 -25.40 -13.07
N SER A 106 3.19 -25.85 -14.13
CA SER A 106 3.65 -27.25 -14.26
C SER A 106 5.12 -27.39 -14.67
N LEU A 107 5.85 -26.30 -14.85
CA LEU A 107 7.23 -26.33 -15.33
C LEU A 107 8.15 -25.54 -14.40
N TYR A 108 9.20 -26.21 -13.94
CA TYR A 108 10.22 -25.66 -13.05
C TYR A 108 11.60 -25.79 -13.71
N VAL A 109 12.40 -24.73 -13.63
CA VAL A 109 13.76 -24.69 -14.18
C VAL A 109 14.77 -24.56 -13.05
N PRO A 110 15.88 -25.31 -13.07
CA PRO A 110 16.94 -25.14 -12.10
C PRO A 110 17.60 -23.77 -12.27
N GLY A 111 17.68 -23.02 -11.17
CA GLY A 111 18.44 -21.78 -11.02
C GLY A 111 19.34 -21.84 -9.80
N THR A 112 20.18 -20.82 -9.65
CA THR A 112 21.06 -20.66 -8.49
C THR A 112 20.72 -19.35 -7.80
N LEU A 113 20.65 -19.36 -6.48
CA LEU A 113 20.44 -18.14 -5.69
C LEU A 113 21.73 -17.33 -5.66
N ASP A 114 21.72 -16.13 -6.24
CA ASP A 114 22.89 -15.24 -6.29
C ASP A 114 23.04 -14.42 -5.02
N ASP A 115 21.96 -13.72 -4.61
CA ASP A 115 21.90 -12.95 -3.37
C ASP A 115 20.61 -13.23 -2.57
N SER A 116 20.72 -13.84 -1.39
CA SER A 116 19.66 -14.13 -0.43
C SER A 116 19.28 -12.94 0.46
N GLU A 117 20.08 -11.87 0.51
CA GLU A 117 19.80 -10.69 1.33
C GLU A 117 19.00 -9.62 0.59
N LYS A 118 19.01 -9.63 -0.75
CA LYS A 118 18.30 -8.65 -1.57
C LYS A 118 16.98 -9.20 -2.08
N VAL A 119 15.90 -8.50 -1.79
CA VAL A 119 14.56 -8.88 -2.25
C VAL A 119 13.84 -7.70 -2.88
N LEU A 120 13.06 -8.00 -3.92
CA LEU A 120 12.23 -7.02 -4.62
C LEU A 120 10.84 -7.00 -3.95
N VAL A 121 10.43 -5.82 -3.48
CA VAL A 121 9.11 -5.59 -2.91
C VAL A 121 8.29 -4.75 -3.88
N ASP A 122 7.12 -5.25 -4.26
CA ASP A 122 6.13 -4.52 -5.06
C ASP A 122 5.43 -3.48 -4.18
N VAL A 123 5.50 -2.21 -4.56
CA VAL A 123 4.81 -1.10 -3.88
C VAL A 123 3.50 -0.70 -4.55
N GLY A 124 3.15 -1.35 -5.66
CA GLY A 124 2.00 -1.04 -6.49
C GLY A 124 2.35 -0.21 -7.73
N THR A 125 1.35 -0.04 -8.60
CA THR A 125 1.43 0.75 -9.86
C THR A 125 2.58 0.39 -10.80
N GLY A 126 3.16 -0.82 -10.65
CA GLY A 126 4.28 -1.31 -11.47
C GLY A 126 5.67 -0.92 -10.95
N TYR A 127 5.77 -0.37 -9.74
CA TYR A 127 7.04 -0.03 -9.11
C TYR A 127 7.49 -1.12 -8.14
N TYR A 128 8.79 -1.39 -8.16
CA TYR A 128 9.44 -2.35 -7.27
C TYR A 128 10.64 -1.67 -6.60
N ILE A 129 10.79 -1.90 -5.30
CA ILE A 129 11.94 -1.44 -4.52
C ILE A 129 12.80 -2.64 -4.14
N GLU A 130 14.12 -2.50 -4.24
CA GLU A 130 15.05 -3.47 -3.68
C GLU A 130 15.24 -3.17 -2.19
N VAL A 131 14.95 -4.15 -1.34
CA VAL A 131 15.05 -4.04 0.11
C VAL A 131 15.98 -5.13 0.62
N SER A 132 16.78 -4.80 1.63
CA SER A 132 17.63 -5.78 2.29
C SER A 132 16.85 -6.52 3.37
N CYS A 133 16.99 -7.84 3.47
CA CYS A 133 16.29 -8.68 4.43
C CYS A 133 16.47 -8.19 5.89
N THR A 134 17.67 -7.71 6.23
CA THR A 134 17.99 -7.12 7.54
C THR A 134 17.15 -5.89 7.89
N SER A 135 16.74 -5.11 6.90
CA SER A 135 15.91 -3.90 7.11
C SER A 135 14.42 -4.20 7.30
N LEU A 136 13.98 -5.41 6.96
CA LEU A 136 12.60 -5.87 7.15
C LEU A 136 12.33 -6.36 8.58
N GLY A 137 13.31 -6.27 9.48
CA GLY A 137 13.15 -6.68 10.89
C GLY A 137 13.02 -8.21 11.07
N LEU A 138 13.50 -8.96 10.07
CA LEU A 138 13.67 -10.41 10.11
C LEU A 138 15.03 -10.79 10.71
#